data_AF-A0A6P9BA06-F1
#
_entry.id   AF-A0A6P9BA06-F1
#
_cell.length_a   1.000
_cell.length_b   1.000
_cell.length_c   1.000
_cell.angle_alpha   90.00
_cell.angle_beta   90.00
_cell.angle_gamma   90.00
#
_symmetry.space_group_name_H-M   'P 1'
#
loop_
_entity.id
_entity.type
_entity.pdbx_description
1 polymer ?
#
loop_
_entity_poly.entity_id
_entity_poly.type
_entity_poly.pdbx_seq_one_letter_code
_entity_poly.pdbx_strand_id
1 'polypeptide(L)'
;MKRIKKKRFWASCFCFMAFFFLLITFQVVVELGKSEQLTSKNSASQNEDEFQKYPPLFFKKPKLDPSAGKKLHRGTYPVLLWWSPLTGESGRQAQCGENVCFFTINRTYQHNPMTKAFLFYGTDFSIHSLPLPRADYHDWALFHEESPKNNYKLFQPPAITLFNHTATFSRHSHLPLTTQYLESIEALRSLKYTVSLQKKNSLRKRLAPLVYVQSDCDPPSDRDNYVKELMSHIEIDSYGACLHNRDLPDHLRNPSSMDSNSFYKILAQYKFILAFENSVCEDYITEKLWRPLKLGVVPVYYGSPKIQDWLPSNKSAILVTDFPHPKDLAQHIKALDVDDKEYVAYLEWKLKGDISNRQLLAVMKERTWGVQDIMKDNYIDAFECMVCTRVWENIRRQAKGMPPRRWKAEANHLSCPSPQAFAFSPLSVQRTVLQDVWRSSFEQSKREARALQQLVERNRNFTALEFWTLVFRD
;
A
#
# COMPACT_ATOMS: atom_id res chain seq x y z
N MET A 1 -43.96 -30.15 55.64
CA MET A 1 -43.04 -28.98 55.72
C MET A 1 -41.65 -29.13 55.07
N LYS A 2 -41.06 -30.33 54.87
CA LYS A 2 -39.70 -30.47 54.27
C LYS A 2 -39.62 -30.26 52.74
N ARG A 3 -40.70 -30.50 51.97
CA ARG A 3 -40.71 -30.43 50.49
C ARG A 3 -40.76 -29.01 49.92
N ILE A 4 -41.38 -28.07 50.66
CA ILE A 4 -41.52 -26.65 50.27
C ILE A 4 -40.21 -25.87 50.51
N LYS A 5 -39.45 -26.20 51.57
CA LYS A 5 -38.13 -25.61 51.82
C LYS A 5 -37.09 -26.00 50.76
N LYS A 6 -37.14 -27.24 50.24
CA LYS A 6 -36.26 -27.68 49.14
C LYS A 6 -36.55 -26.95 47.83
N LYS A 7 -37.83 -26.76 47.45
CA LYS A 7 -38.17 -25.99 46.22
C LYS A 7 -37.76 -24.52 46.29
N ARG A 8 -37.90 -23.87 47.46
CA ARG A 8 -37.42 -22.49 47.68
C ARG A 8 -35.90 -22.37 47.61
N PHE A 9 -35.16 -23.35 48.13
CA PHE A 9 -33.70 -23.38 48.05
C PHE A 9 -33.20 -23.56 46.60
N TRP A 10 -33.80 -24.48 45.84
CA TRP A 10 -33.44 -24.71 44.43
C TRP A 10 -33.82 -23.54 43.52
N ALA A 11 -34.97 -22.90 43.75
CA ALA A 11 -35.35 -21.68 43.02
C ALA A 11 -34.38 -20.52 43.32
N SER A 12 -33.95 -20.37 44.57
CA SER A 12 -32.94 -19.37 44.95
C SER A 12 -31.57 -19.67 44.30
N CYS A 13 -31.11 -20.91 44.31
CA CYS A 13 -29.87 -21.30 43.59
C CYS A 13 -29.96 -21.07 42.09
N PHE A 14 -31.10 -21.38 41.45
CA PHE A 14 -31.28 -21.15 40.01
C PHE A 14 -31.32 -19.65 39.67
N CYS A 15 -31.97 -18.83 40.50
CA CYS A 15 -31.93 -17.37 40.35
C CYS A 15 -30.52 -16.82 40.56
N PHE A 16 -29.74 -17.34 41.51
CA PHE A 16 -28.35 -16.94 41.70
C PHE A 16 -27.47 -17.33 40.51
N MET A 17 -27.62 -18.54 39.96
CA MET A 17 -26.87 -18.98 38.77
C MET A 17 -27.26 -18.19 37.52
N ALA A 18 -28.55 -17.91 37.32
CA ALA A 18 -29.02 -17.09 36.21
C ALA A 18 -28.55 -15.63 36.34
N PHE A 19 -28.52 -15.08 37.56
CA PHE A 19 -27.99 -13.76 37.83
C PHE A 19 -26.48 -13.70 37.60
N PHE A 20 -25.73 -14.72 38.01
CA PHE A 20 -24.28 -14.82 37.75
C PHE A 20 -23.99 -14.97 36.26
N PHE A 21 -24.78 -15.75 35.53
CA PHE A 21 -24.66 -15.89 34.08
C PHE A 21 -25.01 -14.57 33.35
N LEU A 22 -26.05 -13.87 33.79
CA LEU A 22 -26.38 -12.53 33.28
C LEU A 22 -25.28 -11.51 33.58
N LEU A 23 -24.68 -11.55 34.77
CA LEU A 23 -23.54 -10.69 35.11
C LEU A 23 -22.32 -11.00 34.25
N ILE A 24 -21.98 -12.28 34.03
CA ILE A 24 -20.86 -12.68 33.18
C ILE A 24 -21.14 -12.29 31.71
N THR A 25 -22.33 -12.57 31.19
CA THR A 25 -22.68 -12.17 29.81
C THR A 25 -22.71 -10.66 29.65
N PHE A 26 -23.22 -9.91 30.64
CA PHE A 26 -23.17 -8.45 30.62
C PHE A 26 -21.72 -7.95 30.70
N GLN A 27 -20.87 -8.56 31.53
CA GLN A 27 -19.46 -8.21 31.62
C GLN A 27 -18.70 -8.55 30.34
N VAL A 28 -19.01 -9.66 29.67
CA VAL A 28 -18.47 -10.02 28.35
C VAL A 28 -18.97 -9.06 27.28
N VAL A 29 -20.25 -8.66 27.29
CA VAL A 29 -20.79 -7.66 26.35
C VAL A 29 -20.20 -6.28 26.61
N VAL A 30 -19.96 -5.91 27.86
CA VAL A 30 -19.28 -4.66 28.24
C VAL A 30 -17.81 -4.69 27.84
N GLU A 31 -17.10 -5.81 28.00
CA GLU A 31 -15.70 -5.95 27.57
C GLU A 31 -15.58 -6.06 26.03
N LEU A 32 -16.53 -6.69 25.34
CA LEU A 32 -16.63 -6.67 23.87
C LEU A 32 -16.98 -5.28 23.36
N GLY A 33 -17.89 -4.57 24.01
CA GLY A 33 -18.23 -3.18 23.69
C GLY A 33 -17.09 -2.21 24.00
N LYS A 34 -16.28 -2.47 25.04
CA LYS A 34 -15.03 -1.75 25.30
C LYS A 34 -13.95 -2.12 24.28
N SER A 35 -13.88 -3.37 23.83
CA SER A 35 -12.95 -3.81 22.77
C SER A 35 -13.34 -3.19 21.43
N GLU A 36 -14.62 -3.12 21.07
CA GLU A 36 -15.14 -2.42 19.89
C GLU A 36 -14.96 -0.90 20.00
N GLN A 37 -15.12 -0.32 21.20
CA GLN A 37 -14.79 1.09 21.46
C GLN A 37 -13.29 1.35 21.52
N LEU A 38 -12.44 0.38 21.89
CA LEU A 38 -10.98 0.48 21.84
C LEU A 38 -10.48 0.28 20.41
N THR A 39 -11.09 -0.57 19.59
CA THR A 39 -10.80 -0.65 18.16
C THR A 39 -11.37 0.55 17.41
N SER A 40 -12.53 1.10 17.82
CA SER A 40 -13.11 2.30 17.24
C SER A 40 -12.45 3.58 17.74
N LYS A 41 -11.93 3.64 18.98
CA LYS A 41 -11.13 4.77 19.48
C LYS A 41 -9.68 4.65 19.07
N ASN A 42 -9.09 3.45 18.97
CA ASN A 42 -7.77 3.31 18.35
C ASN A 42 -7.88 3.54 16.85
N SER A 43 -8.95 3.12 16.15
CA SER A 43 -9.14 3.51 14.75
C SER A 43 -9.51 4.98 14.62
N ALA A 44 -10.32 5.59 15.48
CA ALA A 44 -10.66 7.02 15.37
C ALA A 44 -9.54 7.94 15.83
N SER A 45 -8.79 7.60 16.88
CA SER A 45 -7.64 8.38 17.35
C SER A 45 -6.38 8.12 16.53
N GLN A 46 -6.22 6.94 15.90
CA GLN A 46 -5.23 6.77 14.85
C GLN A 46 -5.67 7.49 13.57
N ASN A 47 -6.96 7.47 13.19
CA ASN A 47 -7.42 8.16 11.98
C ASN A 47 -7.40 9.69 12.09
N GLU A 48 -7.66 10.30 13.25
CA GLU A 48 -7.55 11.76 13.41
C GLU A 48 -6.09 12.25 13.40
N ASP A 49 -5.14 11.47 13.92
CA ASP A 49 -3.70 11.80 13.90
C ASP A 49 -2.98 11.36 12.60
N GLU A 50 -3.55 10.44 11.82
CA GLU A 50 -2.97 9.95 10.56
C GLU A 50 -3.40 10.79 9.35
N PHE A 51 -4.57 11.44 9.39
CA PHE A 51 -5.04 12.36 8.33
C PHE A 51 -4.27 13.70 8.26
N GLN A 52 -3.43 13.99 9.27
CA GLN A 52 -2.54 15.16 9.31
C GLN A 52 -1.05 14.80 9.08
N LYS A 53 -0.72 13.52 8.88
CA LYS A 53 0.66 13.01 8.99
C LYS A 53 1.43 12.90 7.68
N TYR A 54 0.76 13.12 6.56
CA TYR A 54 1.44 13.39 5.29
C TYR A 54 1.48 14.92 5.11
N PRO A 55 2.67 15.57 5.18
CA PRO A 55 2.74 16.92 4.65
C PRO A 55 2.30 16.87 3.19
N PRO A 56 1.58 17.88 2.67
CA PRO A 56 1.32 17.95 1.25
C PRO A 56 2.68 18.03 0.55
N LEU A 57 3.18 16.89 0.07
CA LEU A 57 4.07 16.84 -1.10
C LEU A 57 3.32 17.26 -2.37
N PHE A 58 2.06 17.70 -2.23
CA PHE A 58 1.39 18.58 -3.16
C PHE A 58 2.10 19.93 -3.20
N PHE A 59 3.15 20.02 -4.01
CA PHE A 59 3.47 21.30 -4.63
C PHE A 59 2.23 21.73 -5.41
N LYS A 60 1.41 22.60 -4.80
CA LYS A 60 0.37 23.31 -5.53
C LYS A 60 1.07 24.04 -6.68
N LYS A 61 0.78 23.65 -7.92
CA LYS A 61 1.06 24.53 -9.07
C LYS A 61 0.52 25.91 -8.72
N PRO A 62 1.22 27.00 -9.09
CA PRO A 62 0.78 28.35 -8.77
C PRO A 62 -0.70 28.48 -9.15
N LYS A 63 -1.51 28.90 -8.16
CA LYS A 63 -2.92 29.21 -8.40
C LYS A 63 -2.95 30.21 -9.55
N LEU A 64 -3.67 29.86 -10.62
CA LEU A 64 -4.16 30.86 -11.55
C LEU A 64 -4.87 31.95 -10.73
N ASP A 65 -4.49 33.19 -11.02
CA ASP A 65 -4.88 34.45 -10.40
C ASP A 65 -6.31 34.44 -9.79
N PRO A 66 -6.48 34.76 -8.49
CA PRO A 66 -7.78 34.89 -7.84
C PRO A 66 -8.66 36.01 -8.42
N SER A 67 -8.09 36.91 -9.24
CA SER A 67 -8.83 38.02 -9.87
C SER A 67 -9.50 37.64 -11.20
N ALA A 68 -9.30 36.42 -11.71
CA ALA A 68 -10.10 35.88 -12.81
C ALA A 68 -11.38 35.22 -12.27
N GLY A 69 -12.26 36.03 -11.66
CA GLY A 69 -13.62 35.64 -11.28
C GLY A 69 -14.51 35.41 -12.51
N LYS A 70 -14.18 34.43 -13.35
CA LYS A 70 -15.14 33.86 -14.31
C LYS A 70 -16.00 32.89 -13.53
N LYS A 71 -17.32 33.15 -13.51
CA LYS A 71 -18.35 32.22 -13.01
C LYS A 71 -17.97 30.79 -13.42
N LEU A 72 -17.75 29.93 -12.43
CA LEU A 72 -17.62 28.48 -12.64
C LEU A 72 -18.86 28.04 -13.41
N HIS A 73 -18.75 27.80 -14.71
CA HIS A 73 -19.85 27.35 -15.54
C HIS A 73 -20.19 25.89 -15.18
N ARG A 74 -20.97 25.72 -14.10
CA ARG A 74 -21.59 24.45 -13.73
C ARG A 74 -22.46 24.00 -14.91
N GLY A 75 -21.98 23.01 -15.67
CA GLY A 75 -22.75 22.37 -16.75
C GLY A 75 -21.98 22.05 -18.03
N THR A 76 -20.75 22.52 -18.22
CA THR A 76 -20.06 22.38 -19.53
C THR A 76 -19.15 21.15 -19.64
N TYR A 77 -18.65 20.62 -18.52
CA TYR A 77 -17.62 19.57 -18.52
C TYR A 77 -18.07 18.31 -17.77
N PRO A 78 -17.60 17.11 -18.17
CA PRO A 78 -17.80 15.89 -17.41
C PRO A 78 -17.28 16.02 -15.98
N VAL A 79 -18.05 15.49 -15.04
CA VAL A 79 -17.72 15.45 -13.63
C VAL A 79 -17.14 14.08 -13.28
N LEU A 80 -16.00 14.11 -12.60
CA LEU A 80 -15.26 12.97 -12.08
C LEU A 80 -15.29 13.10 -10.55
N LEU A 81 -16.10 12.24 -9.92
CA LEU A 81 -16.37 12.32 -8.49
C LEU A 81 -15.48 11.35 -7.74
N TRP A 82 -14.54 11.87 -6.95
CA TRP A 82 -13.82 11.06 -5.97
C TRP A 82 -14.78 10.62 -4.87
N TRP A 83 -15.15 9.34 -4.93
CA TRP A 83 -16.11 8.74 -4.01
C TRP A 83 -15.52 8.54 -2.63
N SER A 84 -14.25 8.14 -2.57
CA SER A 84 -13.39 8.15 -1.39
C SER A 84 -12.39 9.30 -1.55
N PRO A 85 -12.40 10.32 -0.67
CA PRO A 85 -11.63 11.54 -0.86
C PRO A 85 -10.13 11.31 -0.66
N LEU A 86 -9.33 11.40 -1.73
CA LEU A 86 -7.86 11.35 -1.68
C LEU A 86 -7.23 12.75 -1.70
N THR A 87 -7.71 13.63 -2.58
CA THR A 87 -7.10 14.95 -2.81
C THR A 87 -7.59 16.05 -1.85
N GLY A 88 -8.70 15.80 -1.14
CA GLY A 88 -9.35 16.79 -0.27
C GLY A 88 -9.97 17.98 -1.03
N GLU A 89 -10.02 17.96 -2.37
CA GLU A 89 -10.46 19.09 -3.18
C GLU A 89 -11.98 19.11 -3.39
N SER A 90 -12.64 20.15 -2.87
CA SER A 90 -14.09 20.35 -3.05
C SER A 90 -14.52 20.60 -4.50
N GLY A 91 -13.59 20.94 -5.39
CA GLY A 91 -13.87 21.18 -6.81
C GLY A 91 -12.69 21.80 -7.55
N ARG A 92 -12.22 21.15 -8.61
CA ARG A 92 -11.14 21.65 -9.49
C ARG A 92 -11.46 21.33 -10.94
N GLN A 93 -11.28 22.31 -11.83
CA GLN A 93 -11.22 22.03 -13.27
C GLN A 93 -9.77 21.69 -13.62
N ALA A 94 -9.55 20.60 -14.34
CA ALA A 94 -8.24 20.23 -14.84
C ALA A 94 -8.26 19.99 -16.34
N GLN A 95 -7.19 20.44 -16.99
CA GLN A 95 -6.96 20.23 -18.42
C GLN A 95 -6.03 19.03 -18.62
N CYS A 96 -6.49 18.06 -19.40
CA CYS A 96 -5.84 16.80 -19.71
C CYS A 96 -5.61 16.72 -21.21
N GLY A 97 -4.56 17.40 -21.68
CA GLY A 97 -4.35 17.68 -23.10
C GLY A 97 -5.45 18.61 -23.65
N GLU A 98 -6.21 18.14 -24.63
CA GLU A 98 -7.36 18.87 -25.19
C GLU A 98 -8.65 18.68 -24.39
N ASN A 99 -8.67 17.74 -23.45
CA ASN A 99 -9.86 17.39 -22.67
C ASN A 99 -9.91 18.21 -21.37
N VAL A 100 -11.10 18.65 -20.95
CA VAL A 100 -11.28 19.36 -19.68
C VAL A 100 -12.35 18.64 -18.85
N CYS A 101 -12.06 18.34 -17.59
CA CYS A 101 -13.00 17.73 -16.66
C CYS A 101 -13.05 18.49 -15.33
N PHE A 102 -14.15 18.29 -14.59
CA PHE A 102 -14.31 18.82 -13.24
C PHE A 102 -14.19 17.69 -12.22
N PHE A 103 -13.20 17.80 -11.34
CA PHE A 103 -12.90 16.86 -10.27
C PHE A 103 -13.45 17.38 -8.95
N THR A 104 -14.10 16.53 -8.15
CA THR A 104 -14.65 16.95 -6.86
C THR A 104 -14.80 15.76 -5.92
N ILE A 105 -14.70 15.99 -4.61
CA ILE A 105 -15.11 15.05 -3.57
C ILE A 105 -16.56 15.25 -3.10
N ASN A 106 -17.25 16.28 -3.63
CA ASN A 106 -18.57 16.66 -3.16
C ASN A 106 -19.63 15.67 -3.68
N ARG A 107 -20.07 14.76 -2.81
CA ARG A 107 -21.05 13.71 -3.13
C ARG A 107 -22.41 14.23 -3.61
N THR A 108 -22.72 15.53 -3.43
CA THR A 108 -23.93 16.13 -4.03
C THR A 108 -23.92 16.08 -5.57
N TYR A 109 -22.77 15.87 -6.21
CA TYR A 109 -22.66 15.65 -7.65
C TYR A 109 -23.01 14.23 -8.11
N GLN A 110 -23.28 13.28 -7.20
CA GLN A 110 -23.57 11.89 -7.58
C GLN A 110 -24.67 11.76 -8.65
N HIS A 111 -25.74 12.55 -8.52
CA HIS A 111 -26.90 12.53 -9.43
C HIS A 111 -26.83 13.61 -10.51
N ASN A 112 -25.70 14.32 -10.64
CA ASN A 112 -25.52 15.31 -11.70
C ASN A 112 -25.47 14.59 -13.06
N PRO A 113 -26.22 15.03 -14.09
CA PRO A 113 -26.18 14.41 -15.43
C PRO A 113 -24.79 14.39 -16.08
N MET A 114 -23.90 15.30 -15.65
CA MET A 114 -22.53 15.39 -16.11
C MET A 114 -21.57 14.46 -15.36
N THR A 115 -21.99 13.82 -14.26
CA THR A 115 -21.16 12.82 -13.57
C THR A 115 -21.01 11.57 -14.43
N LYS A 116 -19.78 11.32 -14.87
CA LYS A 116 -19.45 10.21 -15.78
C LYS A 116 -18.58 9.14 -15.14
N ALA A 117 -17.83 9.45 -14.09
CA ALA A 117 -17.10 8.42 -13.36
C ALA A 117 -17.02 8.69 -11.85
N PHE A 118 -16.89 7.60 -11.11
CA PHE A 118 -16.60 7.57 -9.68
C PHE A 118 -15.19 7.03 -9.47
N LEU A 119 -14.36 7.81 -8.79
CA LEU A 119 -12.96 7.49 -8.52
C LEU A 119 -12.85 6.99 -7.09
N PHE A 120 -12.13 5.90 -6.90
CA PHE A 120 -11.96 5.23 -5.62
C PHE A 120 -10.48 5.13 -5.30
N TYR A 121 -10.12 5.54 -4.09
CA TYR A 121 -8.85 5.24 -3.46
C TYR A 121 -9.02 3.93 -2.72
N GLY A 122 -8.20 2.93 -3.07
CA GLY A 122 -8.43 1.55 -2.64
C GLY A 122 -8.33 1.36 -1.12
N THR A 123 -7.48 2.11 -0.43
CA THR A 123 -7.35 2.04 1.04
C THR A 123 -8.67 2.45 1.73
N ASP A 124 -9.31 3.51 1.22
CA ASP A 124 -10.57 4.03 1.75
C ASP A 124 -11.82 3.40 1.11
N PHE A 125 -11.65 2.38 0.27
CA PHE A 125 -12.76 1.74 -0.42
C PHE A 125 -13.67 1.01 0.57
N SER A 126 -14.88 1.54 0.72
CA SER A 126 -15.92 1.05 1.64
C SER A 126 -17.15 0.54 0.91
N ILE A 127 -17.60 -0.65 1.29
CA ILE A 127 -18.81 -1.29 0.77
C ILE A 127 -20.10 -0.61 1.24
N HIS A 128 -20.04 0.14 2.35
CA HIS A 128 -21.24 0.67 3.03
C HIS A 128 -21.84 1.89 2.34
N SER A 129 -21.12 2.46 1.40
CA SER A 129 -21.56 3.69 0.73
C SER A 129 -21.35 3.62 -0.76
N LEU A 130 -21.40 2.48 -1.43
CA LEU A 130 -21.16 2.44 -2.88
C LEU A 130 -22.16 3.32 -3.65
N PRO A 131 -21.75 4.01 -4.73
CA PRO A 131 -22.63 4.89 -5.51
C PRO A 131 -23.55 4.06 -6.42
N LEU A 132 -24.48 3.32 -5.80
CA LEU A 132 -25.51 2.53 -6.45
C LEU A 132 -26.88 3.25 -6.36
N PRO A 133 -27.81 3.00 -7.30
CA PRO A 133 -27.62 2.27 -8.55
C PRO A 133 -26.66 3.00 -9.51
N ARG A 134 -25.88 2.22 -10.25
CA ARG A 134 -24.92 2.66 -11.25
C ARG A 134 -25.59 2.74 -12.62
N ALA A 135 -25.59 3.92 -13.23
CA ALA A 135 -26.06 4.11 -14.60
C ALA A 135 -25.06 3.52 -15.61
N ASP A 136 -25.53 3.15 -16.81
CA ASP A 136 -24.69 2.53 -17.86
C ASP A 136 -23.55 3.41 -18.37
N TYR A 137 -23.65 4.73 -18.15
CA TYR A 137 -22.66 5.72 -18.51
C TYR A 137 -21.76 6.14 -17.33
N HIS A 138 -21.93 5.54 -16.15
CA HIS A 138 -21.03 5.72 -15.01
C HIS A 138 -19.89 4.70 -15.08
N ASP A 139 -18.65 5.18 -15.12
CA ASP A 139 -17.46 4.35 -14.95
C ASP A 139 -16.99 4.35 -13.49
N TRP A 140 -16.42 3.24 -13.04
CA TRP A 140 -15.73 3.14 -11.75
C TRP A 140 -14.23 3.05 -12.00
N ALA A 141 -13.44 3.88 -11.34
CA ALA A 141 -12.00 3.96 -11.50
C ALA A 141 -11.31 3.75 -10.15
N LEU A 142 -10.37 2.80 -10.07
CA LEU A 142 -9.62 2.50 -8.86
C LEU A 142 -8.19 3.06 -8.95
N PHE A 143 -7.78 3.80 -7.93
CA PHE A 143 -6.41 4.16 -7.63
C PHE A 143 -6.00 3.40 -6.35
N HIS A 144 -5.02 2.50 -6.44
CA HIS A 144 -4.56 1.75 -5.28
C HIS A 144 -3.12 1.24 -5.44
N GLU A 145 -2.23 1.89 -4.73
CA GLU A 145 -0.78 1.73 -4.78
C GLU A 145 -0.22 0.97 -3.57
N GLU A 146 -1.12 0.58 -2.67
CA GLU A 146 -0.85 0.03 -1.36
C GLU A 146 -0.90 -1.51 -1.32
N SER A 147 -0.34 -2.09 -0.27
CA SER A 147 -0.30 -3.56 -0.07
C SER A 147 -1.69 -4.14 0.29
N PRO A 148 -1.90 -5.47 0.15
CA PRO A 148 -3.15 -6.12 0.54
C PRO A 148 -3.51 -5.98 2.02
N LYS A 149 -2.55 -5.64 2.88
CA LYS A 149 -2.80 -5.28 4.27
C LYS A 149 -3.84 -4.16 4.42
N ASN A 150 -3.89 -3.23 3.46
CA ASN A 150 -4.82 -2.11 3.46
C ASN A 150 -6.22 -2.51 2.99
N ASN A 151 -6.34 -3.40 2.00
CA ASN A 151 -7.65 -3.81 1.48
C ASN A 151 -7.65 -5.16 0.73
N TYR A 152 -7.58 -6.28 1.46
CA TYR A 152 -7.51 -7.63 0.87
C TYR A 152 -8.57 -7.97 -0.18
N LYS A 153 -9.83 -7.51 0.01
CA LYS A 153 -10.92 -7.82 -0.92
C LYS A 153 -10.64 -7.30 -2.34
N LEU A 154 -9.95 -6.16 -2.49
CA LEU A 154 -9.60 -5.61 -3.81
C LEU A 154 -8.60 -6.49 -4.58
N PHE A 155 -7.85 -7.35 -3.90
CA PHE A 155 -6.86 -8.26 -4.50
C PHE A 155 -7.50 -9.56 -5.01
N GLN A 156 -8.82 -9.71 -4.84
CA GLN A 156 -9.57 -10.86 -5.31
C GLN A 156 -10.21 -10.55 -6.67
N PRO A 157 -10.15 -11.47 -7.65
CA PRO A 157 -10.71 -11.26 -8.99
C PRO A 157 -12.16 -10.75 -9.01
N PRO A 158 -13.10 -11.25 -8.17
CA PRO A 158 -14.47 -10.75 -8.14
C PRO A 158 -14.59 -9.26 -7.82
N ALA A 159 -13.70 -8.70 -7.00
CA ALA A 159 -13.76 -7.29 -6.62
C ALA A 159 -13.03 -6.37 -7.62
N ILE A 160 -11.80 -6.71 -8.02
CA ILE A 160 -11.03 -5.86 -8.94
C ILE A 160 -11.74 -5.70 -10.30
N THR A 161 -12.45 -6.73 -10.75
CA THR A 161 -13.16 -6.72 -12.05
C THR A 161 -14.43 -5.86 -12.07
N LEU A 162 -14.82 -5.26 -10.93
CA LEU A 162 -15.92 -4.27 -10.85
C LEU A 162 -15.53 -2.90 -11.41
N PHE A 163 -14.23 -2.61 -11.51
CA PHE A 163 -13.70 -1.34 -11.97
C PHE A 163 -13.44 -1.35 -13.49
N ASN A 164 -13.61 -0.20 -14.12
CA ASN A 164 -13.31 0.02 -15.54
C ASN A 164 -11.89 0.50 -15.76
N HIS A 165 -11.36 1.25 -14.80
CA HIS A 165 -10.04 1.86 -14.87
C HIS A 165 -9.27 1.56 -13.59
N THR A 166 -7.97 1.33 -13.72
CA THR A 166 -7.11 0.97 -12.59
C THR A 166 -5.78 1.68 -12.71
N ALA A 167 -5.30 2.25 -11.61
CA ALA A 167 -3.93 2.66 -11.40
C ALA A 167 -3.41 1.97 -10.15
N THR A 168 -2.46 1.05 -10.30
CA THR A 168 -1.96 0.23 -9.19
C THR A 168 -0.49 -0.07 -9.35
N PHE A 169 0.15 -0.70 -8.36
CA PHE A 169 1.54 -1.13 -8.49
C PHE A 169 1.78 -2.18 -9.59
N SER A 170 0.74 -2.90 -10.06
CA SER A 170 0.88 -3.91 -11.13
C SER A 170 1.24 -3.27 -12.46
N ARG A 171 2.26 -3.83 -13.16
CA ARG A 171 2.63 -3.43 -14.52
C ARG A 171 1.51 -3.64 -15.54
N HIS A 172 0.51 -4.43 -15.20
CA HIS A 172 -0.63 -4.77 -16.07
C HIS A 172 -1.82 -3.83 -15.88
N SER A 173 -1.82 -2.98 -14.86
CA SER A 173 -2.93 -2.04 -14.67
C SER A 173 -3.01 -1.01 -15.80
N HIS A 174 -4.18 -0.38 -15.99
CA HIS A 174 -4.37 0.56 -17.09
C HIS A 174 -3.43 1.76 -17.02
N LEU A 175 -3.07 2.19 -15.81
CA LEU A 175 -1.99 3.12 -15.52
C LEU A 175 -1.05 2.50 -14.47
N PRO A 176 0.04 1.85 -14.89
CA PRO A 176 1.00 1.24 -13.99
C PRO A 176 1.68 2.26 -13.07
N LEU A 177 1.73 1.96 -11.77
CA LEU A 177 2.41 2.73 -10.73
C LEU A 177 3.66 2.01 -10.18
N THR A 178 4.13 0.96 -10.85
CA THR A 178 5.26 0.11 -10.43
C THR A 178 6.54 0.90 -10.11
N THR A 179 6.72 2.08 -10.72
CA THR A 179 7.90 2.95 -10.54
C THR A 179 7.62 4.22 -9.74
N GLN A 180 6.51 4.29 -8.99
CA GLN A 180 6.09 5.53 -8.30
C GLN A 180 7.04 6.00 -7.18
N TYR A 181 7.89 5.11 -6.69
CA TYR A 181 8.90 5.44 -5.67
C TYR A 181 10.30 5.66 -6.27
N LEU A 182 10.39 5.72 -7.60
CA LEU A 182 11.61 6.03 -8.33
C LEU A 182 11.46 7.40 -9.02
N GLU A 183 12.25 8.39 -8.58
CA GLU A 183 12.15 9.76 -9.09
C GLU A 183 12.57 9.85 -10.55
N SER A 184 13.76 9.33 -10.89
CA SER A 184 14.25 9.28 -12.27
C SER A 184 15.41 8.29 -12.44
N ILE A 185 15.81 8.05 -13.68
CA ILE A 185 17.03 7.29 -13.98
C ILE A 185 18.28 8.04 -13.48
N GLU A 186 18.26 9.37 -13.54
CA GLU A 186 19.33 10.23 -13.03
C GLU A 186 19.47 10.12 -11.51
N ALA A 187 18.36 9.91 -10.77
CA ALA A 187 18.41 9.66 -9.33
C ALA A 187 19.20 8.38 -9.00
N LEU A 188 19.08 7.33 -9.83
CA LEU A 188 19.86 6.09 -9.68
C LEU A 188 21.32 6.29 -10.04
N ARG A 189 21.61 7.02 -11.14
CA ARG A 189 22.98 7.34 -11.59
C ARG A 189 23.70 8.31 -10.66
N SER A 190 22.97 9.13 -9.90
CA SER A 190 23.56 10.14 -9.04
C SER A 190 24.45 9.53 -7.96
N LEU A 191 25.65 10.10 -7.81
CA LEU A 191 26.59 9.76 -6.75
C LEU A 191 26.41 10.64 -5.49
N LYS A 192 25.40 11.54 -5.48
CA LYS A 192 25.20 12.58 -4.46
C LYS A 192 25.28 12.09 -3.01
N TYR A 193 24.72 10.91 -2.73
CA TYR A 193 24.67 10.35 -1.37
C TYR A 193 25.68 9.23 -1.13
N THR A 194 26.46 8.85 -2.15
CA THR A 194 27.38 7.72 -2.03
C THR A 194 28.50 8.02 -1.04
N VAL A 195 28.86 7.01 -0.25
CA VAL A 195 29.97 7.06 0.71
C VAL A 195 31.07 6.13 0.21
N SER A 196 32.32 6.61 0.23
CA SER A 196 33.46 5.83 -0.25
C SER A 196 33.64 4.53 0.54
N LEU A 197 34.13 3.48 -0.13
CA LEU A 197 34.35 2.17 0.50
C LEU A 197 35.28 2.26 1.72
N GLN A 198 36.38 3.00 1.60
CA GLN A 198 37.30 3.24 2.71
C GLN A 198 36.57 3.82 3.93
N LYS A 199 35.65 4.76 3.72
CA LYS A 199 34.86 5.35 4.80
C LYS A 199 33.87 4.34 5.37
N LYS A 200 33.18 3.55 4.54
CA LYS A 200 32.31 2.46 5.01
C LYS A 200 33.08 1.44 5.86
N ASN A 201 34.25 1.00 5.41
CA ASN A 201 35.11 0.06 6.15
C ASN A 201 35.59 0.64 7.49
N SER A 202 35.92 1.94 7.54
CA SER A 202 36.21 2.61 8.80
C SER A 202 35.00 2.64 9.75
N LEU A 203 33.79 2.86 9.21
CA LEU A 203 32.55 2.91 9.96
C LEU A 203 32.06 1.52 10.43
N ARG A 204 32.45 0.44 9.74
CA ARG A 204 32.20 -0.94 10.16
C ARG A 204 32.80 -1.30 11.53
N LYS A 205 33.74 -0.50 12.06
CA LYS A 205 34.24 -0.65 13.44
C LYS A 205 33.20 -0.29 14.52
N ARG A 206 32.09 0.38 14.16
CA ARG A 206 31.08 0.91 15.11
C ARG A 206 29.62 0.72 14.69
N LEU A 207 29.38 0.49 13.40
CA LEU A 207 28.05 0.18 12.85
C LEU A 207 27.98 -1.32 12.60
N ALA A 208 26.80 -1.91 12.48
CA ALA A 208 26.59 -3.24 11.93
C ALA A 208 26.86 -3.26 10.39
N PRO A 209 27.01 -4.42 9.74
CA PRO A 209 27.06 -4.51 8.28
C PRO A 209 25.72 -4.13 7.62
N LEU A 210 24.62 -4.45 8.30
CA LEU A 210 23.24 -4.27 7.86
C LEU A 210 22.52 -3.23 8.68
N VAL A 211 21.61 -2.50 8.01
CA VAL A 211 20.62 -1.64 8.67
C VAL A 211 19.19 -2.07 8.32
N TYR A 212 18.32 -2.03 9.33
CA TYR A 212 16.88 -2.24 9.22
C TYR A 212 16.13 -0.99 9.67
N VAL A 213 15.18 -0.51 8.85
CA VAL A 213 14.35 0.65 9.22
C VAL A 213 12.90 0.40 8.83
N GLN A 214 12.15 -0.21 9.75
CA GLN A 214 10.72 -0.46 9.57
C GLN A 214 9.96 -0.09 10.84
N SER A 215 8.80 0.52 10.67
CA SER A 215 7.89 0.88 11.77
C SER A 215 6.55 0.17 11.71
N ASP A 216 6.27 -0.51 10.60
CA ASP A 216 5.08 -1.34 10.42
C ASP A 216 5.43 -2.80 10.72
N CYS A 217 5.16 -3.25 11.95
CA CYS A 217 5.62 -4.55 12.43
C CYS A 217 4.58 -5.65 12.20
N ASP A 218 5.07 -6.90 12.18
CA ASP A 218 4.33 -8.12 11.93
C ASP A 218 3.48 -8.08 10.65
N PRO A 219 4.03 -7.66 9.49
CA PRO A 219 3.24 -7.55 8.27
C PRO A 219 3.01 -8.91 7.60
N PRO A 220 2.10 -8.98 6.60
CA PRO A 220 1.80 -10.21 5.86
C PRO A 220 2.99 -10.93 5.21
N SER A 221 4.10 -10.23 4.94
CA SER A 221 5.33 -10.84 4.41
C SER A 221 6.14 -11.65 5.41
N ASP A 222 5.79 -11.59 6.70
CA ASP A 222 6.54 -12.25 7.78
C ASP A 222 8.00 -11.79 7.94
N ARG A 223 8.31 -10.59 7.43
CA ARG A 223 9.68 -10.04 7.41
C ARG A 223 10.32 -9.95 8.79
N ASP A 224 9.56 -9.61 9.83
CA ASP A 224 10.15 -9.37 11.15
C ASP A 224 10.63 -10.66 11.81
N ASN A 225 9.92 -11.78 11.60
CA ASN A 225 10.39 -13.09 12.06
C ASN A 225 11.66 -13.52 11.31
N TYR A 226 11.73 -13.26 10.00
CA TYR A 226 12.95 -13.50 9.23
C TYR A 226 14.13 -12.67 9.71
N VAL A 227 13.93 -11.36 9.91
CA VAL A 227 14.99 -10.48 10.39
C VAL A 227 15.40 -10.86 11.81
N LYS A 228 14.47 -11.24 12.68
CA LYS A 228 14.77 -11.72 14.03
C LYS A 228 15.64 -12.98 14.01
N GLU A 229 15.33 -13.96 13.14
CA GLU A 229 16.18 -15.13 12.96
C GLU A 229 17.54 -14.75 12.38
N LEU A 230 17.58 -13.87 11.38
CA LEU A 230 18.83 -13.37 10.79
C LEU A 230 19.74 -12.68 11.83
N MET A 231 19.17 -11.92 12.76
CA MET A 231 19.90 -11.26 13.85
C MET A 231 20.63 -12.24 14.78
N SER A 232 20.22 -13.51 14.83
CA SER A 232 20.95 -14.54 15.57
C SER A 232 22.24 -14.98 14.87
N HIS A 233 22.37 -14.70 13.57
CA HIS A 233 23.52 -15.10 12.75
C HIS A 233 24.41 -13.92 12.33
N ILE A 234 23.93 -12.68 12.33
CA ILE A 234 24.68 -11.48 11.95
C ILE A 234 24.17 -10.24 12.67
N GLU A 235 25.06 -9.28 12.97
CA GLU A 235 24.67 -8.00 13.57
C GLU A 235 23.85 -7.14 12.60
N ILE A 236 22.80 -6.51 13.11
CA ILE A 236 21.90 -5.63 12.36
C ILE A 236 21.56 -4.44 13.25
N ASP A 237 21.79 -3.23 12.75
CA ASP A 237 21.33 -2.00 13.40
C ASP A 237 19.88 -1.74 12.97
N SER A 238 18.93 -1.74 13.90
CA SER A 238 17.52 -1.44 13.66
C SER A 238 17.12 -0.10 14.27
N TYR A 239 16.79 0.84 13.39
CA TYR A 239 16.40 2.21 13.74
C TYR A 239 14.88 2.43 13.84
N GLY A 240 14.10 1.57 13.20
CA GLY A 240 12.64 1.68 13.21
C GLY A 240 12.02 1.18 14.51
N ALA A 241 10.69 1.15 14.59
CA ALA A 241 10.00 0.58 15.74
C ALA A 241 10.16 -0.95 15.82
N CYS A 242 10.31 -1.63 14.68
CA CYS A 242 10.41 -3.08 14.63
C CYS A 242 11.82 -3.56 14.97
N LEU A 243 11.93 -4.50 15.91
CA LEU A 243 13.21 -5.07 16.37
C LEU A 243 14.21 -3.98 16.81
N HIS A 244 13.72 -2.87 17.34
CA HIS A 244 14.50 -1.68 17.65
C HIS A 244 15.69 -2.00 18.57
N ASN A 245 16.88 -1.59 18.16
CA ASN A 245 18.09 -1.71 18.99
C ASN A 245 19.04 -0.51 18.85
N ARG A 246 18.68 0.50 18.04
CA ARG A 246 19.52 1.66 17.79
C ARG A 246 18.70 2.91 17.56
N ASP A 247 19.06 4.00 18.23
CA ASP A 247 18.36 5.27 18.10
C ASP A 247 18.77 6.08 16.88
N LEU A 248 17.78 6.66 16.20
CA LEU A 248 18.00 7.81 15.31
C LEU A 248 18.15 9.09 16.14
N PRO A 249 18.89 10.10 15.62
CA PRO A 249 18.83 11.46 16.16
C PRO A 249 17.39 11.95 16.25
N ASP A 250 17.04 12.70 17.31
CA ASP A 250 15.65 13.05 17.63
C ASP A 250 14.89 13.68 16.45
N HIS A 251 15.54 14.60 15.73
CA HIS A 251 14.96 15.27 14.57
C HIS A 251 14.67 14.35 13.37
N LEU A 252 15.14 13.09 13.39
CA LEU A 252 14.93 12.08 12.35
C LEU A 252 14.03 10.94 12.79
N ARG A 253 13.53 10.95 14.03
CA ARG A 253 12.62 9.91 14.55
C ARG A 253 11.21 10.02 13.95
N ASN A 254 10.84 11.19 13.43
CA ASN A 254 9.56 11.38 12.79
C ASN A 254 9.54 10.71 11.39
N PRO A 255 8.53 9.91 11.04
CA PRO A 255 8.40 9.28 9.72
C PRO A 255 8.51 10.24 8.53
N SER A 256 8.04 11.48 8.68
CA SER A 256 8.15 12.53 7.64
C SER A 256 9.60 12.90 7.30
N SER A 257 10.57 12.54 8.14
CA SER A 257 12.00 12.78 7.94
C SER A 257 12.71 11.66 7.16
N MET A 258 12.02 10.57 6.82
CA MET A 258 12.61 9.38 6.18
C MET A 258 13.03 9.59 4.71
N ASP A 259 12.67 10.73 4.11
CA ASP A 259 13.15 11.14 2.79
C ASP A 259 14.09 12.37 2.84
N SER A 260 14.50 12.78 4.06
CA SER A 260 15.41 13.90 4.26
C SER A 260 16.86 13.55 3.90
N ASN A 261 17.62 14.58 3.49
CA ASN A 261 19.05 14.46 3.22
C ASN A 261 19.83 13.92 4.44
N SER A 262 19.43 14.30 5.66
CA SER A 262 20.09 13.86 6.89
C SER A 262 19.88 12.38 7.15
N PHE A 263 18.66 11.88 6.93
CA PHE A 263 18.36 10.45 7.04
C PHE A 263 19.12 9.63 5.98
N TYR A 264 19.16 10.10 4.73
CA TYR A 264 19.95 9.48 3.67
C TYR A 264 21.45 9.39 3.99
N LYS A 265 22.03 10.43 4.60
CA LYS A 265 23.43 10.42 5.06
C LYS A 265 23.70 9.39 6.16
N ILE A 266 22.72 9.02 6.98
CA ILE A 266 22.88 7.95 7.97
C ILE A 266 22.91 6.61 7.27
N LEU A 267 21.91 6.33 6.43
CA LEU A 267 21.79 5.03 5.76
C LEU A 267 22.92 4.76 4.77
N ALA A 268 23.42 5.78 4.08
CA ALA A 268 24.52 5.64 3.13
C ALA A 268 25.84 5.15 3.78
N GLN A 269 25.97 5.23 5.11
CA GLN A 269 27.15 4.75 5.85
C GLN A 269 27.24 3.22 5.90
N TYR A 270 26.12 2.51 5.76
CA TYR A 270 26.09 1.05 5.80
C TYR A 270 26.53 0.44 4.46
N LYS A 271 27.03 -0.80 4.50
CA LYS A 271 27.29 -1.59 3.29
C LYS A 271 25.99 -2.19 2.73
N PHE A 272 25.08 -2.62 3.60
CA PHE A 272 23.83 -3.30 3.23
C PHE A 272 22.61 -2.68 3.92
N ILE A 273 21.46 -2.66 3.22
CA ILE A 273 20.15 -2.30 3.81
C ILE A 273 19.17 -3.46 3.58
N LEU A 274 18.44 -3.85 4.61
CA LEU A 274 17.33 -4.79 4.50
C LEU A 274 16.11 -4.07 3.86
N ALA A 275 15.86 -4.37 2.60
CA ALA A 275 14.80 -3.81 1.76
C ALA A 275 13.61 -4.78 1.66
N PHE A 276 12.89 -4.96 2.77
CA PHE A 276 11.82 -5.96 2.87
C PHE A 276 10.44 -5.31 2.76
N GLU A 277 9.66 -5.69 1.75
CA GLU A 277 8.27 -5.25 1.59
C GLU A 277 7.37 -5.84 2.68
N ASN A 278 6.23 -5.19 2.94
CA ASN A 278 5.24 -5.68 3.91
C ASN A 278 4.33 -6.77 3.33
N SER A 279 4.37 -7.01 2.01
CA SER A 279 3.67 -8.10 1.33
C SER A 279 4.49 -8.58 0.13
N VAL A 280 4.35 -9.87 -0.19
CA VAL A 280 5.06 -10.51 -1.31
C VAL A 280 4.10 -10.58 -2.49
N CYS A 281 4.04 -9.51 -3.28
CA CYS A 281 3.17 -9.42 -4.45
C CYS A 281 3.99 -9.11 -5.70
N GLU A 282 3.58 -9.63 -6.86
CA GLU A 282 4.20 -9.26 -8.14
C GLU A 282 4.11 -7.74 -8.36
N ASP A 283 5.24 -7.13 -8.70
CA ASP A 283 5.40 -5.69 -8.94
C ASP A 283 5.11 -4.74 -7.75
N TYR A 284 4.85 -5.26 -6.55
CA TYR A 284 4.80 -4.42 -5.36
C TYR A 284 6.23 -4.03 -4.93
N ILE A 285 6.65 -2.86 -5.37
CA ILE A 285 8.01 -2.32 -5.18
C ILE A 285 7.89 -0.92 -4.62
N THR A 286 8.45 -0.72 -3.44
CA THR A 286 8.33 0.55 -2.72
C THR A 286 9.66 1.29 -2.60
N GLU A 287 9.67 2.39 -1.86
CA GLU A 287 10.88 3.13 -1.52
C GLU A 287 11.95 2.24 -0.86
N LYS A 288 11.56 1.09 -0.29
CA LYS A 288 12.46 0.13 0.36
C LYS A 288 13.52 -0.41 -0.59
N LEU A 289 13.18 -0.67 -1.86
CA LEU A 289 14.16 -1.03 -2.89
C LEU A 289 14.92 0.21 -3.39
N TRP A 290 14.20 1.26 -3.77
CA TRP A 290 14.81 2.36 -4.50
C TRP A 290 15.75 3.20 -3.64
N ARG A 291 15.46 3.33 -2.34
CA ARG A 291 16.29 4.08 -1.39
C ARG A 291 17.74 3.55 -1.34
N PRO A 292 18.03 2.29 -0.99
CA PRO A 292 19.41 1.78 -0.98
C PRO A 292 20.13 1.94 -2.33
N LEU A 293 19.44 1.67 -3.45
CA LEU A 293 20.01 1.85 -4.79
C LEU A 293 20.40 3.32 -5.05
N LYS A 294 19.56 4.28 -4.66
CA LYS A 294 19.85 5.73 -4.73
C LYS A 294 21.05 6.12 -3.85
N LEU A 295 21.20 5.50 -2.68
CA LEU A 295 22.26 5.80 -1.71
C LEU A 295 23.62 5.13 -2.02
N GLY A 296 23.68 4.20 -2.97
CA GLY A 296 24.88 3.40 -3.19
C GLY A 296 25.16 2.45 -2.04
N VAL A 297 24.10 1.82 -1.55
CA VAL A 297 24.11 0.76 -0.54
C VAL A 297 23.47 -0.46 -1.17
N VAL A 298 24.01 -1.65 -0.92
CA VAL A 298 23.49 -2.88 -1.55
C VAL A 298 22.19 -3.28 -0.85
N PRO A 299 21.03 -3.29 -1.55
CA PRO A 299 19.79 -3.82 -0.98
C PRO A 299 19.89 -5.33 -0.80
N VAL A 300 19.47 -5.80 0.37
CA VAL A 300 19.10 -7.19 0.64
C VAL A 300 17.57 -7.25 0.58
N TYR A 301 17.05 -7.74 -0.53
CA TYR A 301 15.65 -7.54 -0.93
C TYR A 301 14.77 -8.77 -0.71
N TYR A 302 13.57 -8.53 -0.19
CA TYR A 302 12.48 -9.51 -0.10
C TYR A 302 11.14 -8.82 -0.36
N GLY A 303 10.36 -9.29 -1.34
CA GLY A 303 9.16 -8.62 -1.80
C GLY A 303 8.65 -9.19 -3.11
N SER A 304 8.65 -8.41 -4.18
CA SER A 304 8.19 -8.84 -5.50
C SER A 304 8.98 -10.05 -6.04
N PRO A 305 8.30 -11.16 -6.41
CA PRO A 305 8.92 -12.29 -7.09
C PRO A 305 9.48 -11.95 -8.48
N LYS A 306 9.13 -10.78 -9.04
CA LYS A 306 9.58 -10.27 -10.34
C LYS A 306 10.59 -9.13 -10.22
N ILE A 307 11.24 -8.98 -9.07
CA ILE A 307 12.13 -7.85 -8.81
C ILE A 307 13.28 -7.72 -9.82
N GLN A 308 13.77 -8.84 -10.36
CA GLN A 308 14.86 -8.87 -11.33
C GLN A 308 14.54 -8.03 -12.58
N ASP A 309 13.27 -7.95 -12.98
CA ASP A 309 12.81 -7.13 -14.11
C ASP A 309 12.99 -5.61 -13.88
N TRP A 310 13.24 -5.20 -12.63
CA TRP A 310 13.28 -3.80 -12.20
C TRP A 310 14.62 -3.38 -11.61
N LEU A 311 15.55 -4.31 -11.39
CA LEU A 311 16.88 -4.00 -10.90
C LEU A 311 17.70 -3.26 -11.96
N PRO A 312 18.54 -2.27 -11.60
CA PRO A 312 19.36 -1.56 -12.59
C PRO A 312 20.42 -2.46 -13.26
N SER A 313 20.84 -3.54 -12.58
CA SER A 313 21.73 -4.57 -13.10
C SER A 313 21.46 -5.91 -12.41
N ASN A 314 21.82 -7.03 -13.05
CA ASN A 314 21.69 -8.36 -12.44
C ASN A 314 22.46 -8.48 -11.12
N LYS A 315 23.58 -7.73 -10.97
CA LYS A 315 24.36 -7.65 -9.74
C LYS A 315 24.20 -6.26 -9.11
N SER A 316 22.98 -5.94 -8.65
CA SER A 316 22.70 -4.70 -7.91
C SER A 316 21.95 -4.92 -6.60
N ALA A 317 21.54 -6.15 -6.30
CA ALA A 317 20.81 -6.52 -5.09
C ALA A 317 21.15 -7.95 -4.69
N ILE A 318 21.04 -8.25 -3.40
CA ILE A 318 21.07 -9.61 -2.86
C ILE A 318 19.61 -10.03 -2.66
N LEU A 319 19.18 -11.13 -3.28
CA LEU A 319 17.80 -11.59 -3.16
C LEU A 319 17.70 -12.62 -2.04
N VAL A 320 16.81 -12.36 -1.08
CA VAL A 320 16.60 -13.25 0.07
C VAL A 320 16.14 -14.64 -0.36
N THR A 321 15.38 -14.72 -1.46
CA THR A 321 14.85 -15.96 -2.03
C THR A 321 15.93 -16.91 -2.57
N ASP A 322 17.17 -16.44 -2.74
CA ASP A 322 18.29 -17.26 -3.22
C ASP A 322 18.92 -18.08 -2.08
N PHE A 323 18.49 -17.86 -0.83
CA PHE A 323 19.03 -18.50 0.37
C PHE A 323 17.97 -19.35 1.05
N PRO A 324 18.25 -20.64 1.35
CA PRO A 324 17.26 -21.51 1.98
C PRO A 324 17.04 -21.19 3.46
N HIS A 325 18.03 -20.58 4.14
CA HIS A 325 17.94 -20.18 5.54
C HIS A 325 18.57 -18.79 5.79
N PRO A 326 18.08 -18.00 6.77
CA PRO A 326 18.73 -16.74 7.19
C PRO A 326 20.22 -16.88 7.53
N LYS A 327 20.62 -18.06 8.01
CA LYS A 327 22.03 -18.39 8.30
C LYS A 327 22.90 -18.35 7.04
N ASP A 328 22.41 -18.86 5.92
CA ASP A 328 23.16 -18.89 4.66
C ASP A 328 23.29 -17.48 4.09
N LEU A 329 22.21 -16.68 4.19
CA LEU A 329 22.25 -15.25 3.86
C LEU A 329 23.27 -14.51 4.74
N ALA A 330 23.28 -14.76 6.05
CA ALA A 330 24.27 -14.16 6.96
C ALA A 330 25.71 -14.53 6.60
N GLN A 331 25.97 -15.79 6.24
CA GLN A 331 27.29 -16.24 5.80
C GLN A 331 27.74 -15.53 4.51
N HIS A 332 26.84 -15.43 3.53
CA HIS A 332 27.10 -14.71 2.28
C HIS A 332 27.41 -13.23 2.53
N ILE A 333 26.59 -12.54 3.34
CA ILE A 333 26.82 -11.13 3.68
C ILE A 333 28.14 -10.94 4.43
N LYS A 334 28.49 -11.82 5.38
CA LYS A 334 29.78 -11.75 6.07
C LYS A 334 30.96 -11.90 5.12
N ALA A 335 30.87 -12.80 4.14
CA ALA A 335 31.90 -12.95 3.12
C ALA A 335 32.05 -11.67 2.27
N LEU A 336 30.93 -11.08 1.84
CA LEU A 336 30.95 -9.81 1.10
C LEU A 336 31.40 -8.61 1.95
N ASP A 337 31.12 -8.61 3.26
CA ASP A 337 31.50 -7.50 4.16
C ASP A 337 33.02 -7.36 4.27
N VAL A 338 33.76 -8.47 4.17
CA VAL A 338 35.23 -8.50 4.22
C VAL A 338 35.90 -8.50 2.85
N ASP A 339 35.19 -8.89 1.79
CA ASP A 339 35.69 -8.86 0.40
C ASP A 339 35.24 -7.56 -0.30
N ASP A 340 36.12 -6.57 -0.27
CA ASP A 340 35.89 -5.26 -0.90
C ASP A 340 35.67 -5.35 -2.41
N LYS A 341 36.30 -6.31 -3.09
CA LYS A 341 36.16 -6.47 -4.54
C LYS A 341 34.77 -7.00 -4.88
N GLU A 342 34.34 -8.05 -4.20
CA GLU A 342 33.01 -8.62 -4.42
C GLU A 342 31.89 -7.67 -3.98
N TYR A 343 32.07 -6.92 -2.89
CA TYR A 343 31.13 -5.88 -2.49
C TYR A 343 31.00 -4.77 -3.55
N VAL A 344 32.11 -4.26 -4.08
CA VAL A 344 32.09 -3.20 -5.11
C VAL A 344 31.45 -3.68 -6.41
N ALA A 345 31.54 -4.97 -6.73
CA ALA A 345 30.88 -5.53 -7.91
C ALA A 345 29.36 -5.29 -7.91
N TYR A 346 28.70 -5.22 -6.74
CA TYR A 346 27.27 -4.85 -6.64
C TYR A 346 26.97 -3.37 -6.89
N LEU A 347 27.99 -2.52 -6.87
CA LEU A 347 27.89 -1.07 -7.04
C LEU A 347 28.47 -0.58 -8.37
N GLU A 348 29.07 -1.46 -9.18
CA GLU A 348 29.69 -1.09 -10.45
C GLU A 348 28.73 -0.34 -11.39
N TRP A 349 27.49 -0.81 -11.52
CA TRP A 349 26.44 -0.16 -12.32
C TRP A 349 26.25 1.31 -11.90
N LYS A 350 26.32 1.60 -10.60
CA LYS A 350 26.16 2.95 -10.06
C LYS A 350 27.41 3.78 -10.26
N LEU A 351 28.59 3.22 -9.98
CA LEU A 351 29.87 3.92 -10.10
C LEU A 351 30.22 4.27 -11.55
N LYS A 352 29.83 3.42 -12.50
CA LYS A 352 29.97 3.66 -13.95
C LYS A 352 28.80 4.47 -14.53
N GLY A 353 27.69 4.60 -13.80
CA GLY A 353 26.45 5.23 -14.30
C GLY A 353 25.70 4.40 -15.36
N ASP A 354 26.02 3.11 -15.46
CA ASP A 354 25.52 2.20 -16.48
C ASP A 354 24.37 1.33 -15.93
N ILE A 355 23.17 1.58 -16.44
CA ILE A 355 21.96 0.79 -16.12
C ILE A 355 21.70 -0.13 -17.30
N SER A 356 21.93 -1.42 -17.09
CA SER A 356 21.82 -2.45 -18.13
C SER A 356 20.38 -2.91 -18.41
N ASN A 357 19.47 -2.68 -17.46
CA ASN A 357 18.08 -3.13 -17.57
C ASN A 357 17.28 -2.28 -18.57
N ARG A 358 17.05 -2.85 -19.76
CA ARG A 358 16.32 -2.20 -20.86
C ARG A 358 14.85 -1.98 -20.56
N GLN A 359 14.21 -2.89 -19.81
CA GLN A 359 12.80 -2.75 -19.45
C GLN A 359 12.59 -1.56 -18.51
N LEU A 360 13.41 -1.45 -17.47
CA LEU A 360 13.38 -0.31 -16.56
C LEU A 360 13.58 1.01 -17.32
N LEU A 361 14.58 1.06 -18.22
CA LEU A 361 14.84 2.25 -19.03
C LEU A 361 13.67 2.61 -19.95
N ALA A 362 13.04 1.62 -20.60
CA ALA A 362 11.88 1.83 -21.47
C ALA A 362 10.69 2.37 -20.67
N VAL A 363 10.33 1.72 -19.56
CA VAL A 363 9.23 2.16 -18.69
C VAL A 363 9.45 3.58 -18.18
N MET A 364 10.66 3.90 -17.71
CA MET A 364 10.98 5.23 -17.20
C MET A 364 10.96 6.32 -18.29
N LYS A 365 11.27 5.95 -19.55
CA LYS A 365 11.18 6.86 -20.70
C LYS A 365 9.74 7.11 -21.13
N GLU A 366 8.90 6.08 -21.12
CA GLU A 366 7.48 6.16 -21.52
C GLU A 366 6.58 6.78 -20.45
N ARG A 367 7.06 6.82 -19.19
CA ARG A 367 6.32 7.36 -18.05
C ARG A 367 5.96 8.84 -18.25
N THR A 368 4.66 9.12 -18.31
CA THR A 368 4.09 10.46 -18.54
C THR A 368 3.98 11.31 -17.27
N TRP A 369 4.17 10.71 -16.10
CA TRP A 369 4.09 11.37 -14.80
C TRP A 369 5.44 11.37 -14.07
N GLY A 370 5.55 12.27 -13.09
CA GLY A 370 6.74 12.49 -12.27
C GLY A 370 6.52 12.22 -10.79
N VAL A 371 7.62 12.08 -10.07
CA VAL A 371 7.65 11.92 -8.61
C VAL A 371 8.63 12.97 -8.10
N GLN A 372 8.16 13.88 -7.25
CA GLN A 372 8.95 15.04 -6.80
C GLN A 372 9.47 15.90 -7.97
N ASP A 373 8.76 15.91 -9.10
CA ASP A 373 9.08 16.67 -10.30
C ASP A 373 7.98 17.72 -10.54
N ILE A 374 8.30 18.99 -10.28
CA ILE A 374 7.36 20.10 -10.45
C ILE A 374 6.99 20.39 -11.92
N MET A 375 7.78 19.86 -12.85
CA MET A 375 7.58 20.08 -14.29
C MET A 375 6.65 19.05 -14.92
N LYS A 376 6.37 17.94 -14.20
CA LYS A 376 5.48 16.88 -14.65
C LYS A 376 4.23 16.83 -13.78
N ASP A 377 3.18 16.26 -14.34
CA ASP A 377 2.01 15.88 -13.56
C ASP A 377 2.39 14.75 -12.61
N ASN A 378 1.80 14.75 -11.41
CA ASN A 378 1.98 13.61 -10.49
C ASN A 378 1.13 12.42 -10.95
N TYR A 379 1.35 11.26 -10.36
CA TYR A 379 0.64 10.03 -10.74
C TYR A 379 -0.87 10.06 -10.46
N ILE A 380 -1.35 10.88 -9.52
CA ILE A 380 -2.79 11.08 -9.27
C ILE A 380 -3.39 11.92 -10.41
N ASP A 381 -2.74 13.01 -10.79
CA ASP A 381 -3.15 13.85 -11.93
C ASP A 381 -3.16 13.02 -13.23
N ALA A 382 -2.18 12.14 -13.43
CA ALA A 382 -2.15 11.24 -14.59
C ALA A 382 -3.29 10.21 -14.57
N PHE A 383 -3.65 9.67 -13.41
CA PHE A 383 -4.82 8.79 -13.26
C PHE A 383 -6.11 9.53 -13.58
N GLU A 384 -6.30 10.70 -12.97
CA GLU A 384 -7.41 11.60 -13.23
C GLU A 384 -7.55 11.94 -14.72
N CYS A 385 -6.44 12.28 -15.37
CA CYS A 385 -6.41 12.62 -16.78
C CYS A 385 -6.62 11.43 -17.72
N MET A 386 -6.15 10.23 -17.35
CA MET A 386 -6.48 9.02 -18.09
C MET A 386 -8.00 8.79 -18.09
N VAL A 387 -8.64 8.88 -16.91
CA VAL A 387 -10.09 8.69 -16.79
C VAL A 387 -10.84 9.79 -17.55
N CYS A 388 -10.46 11.07 -17.38
CA CYS A 388 -11.04 12.19 -18.11
C CYS A 388 -10.99 12.00 -19.64
N THR A 389 -9.82 11.59 -20.15
CA THR A 389 -9.61 11.38 -21.58
C THR A 389 -10.51 10.26 -22.12
N ARG A 390 -10.64 9.15 -21.38
CA ARG A 390 -11.50 8.02 -21.75
C ARG A 390 -12.99 8.36 -21.71
N VAL A 391 -13.42 9.15 -20.72
CA VAL A 391 -14.79 9.70 -20.66
C VAL A 391 -15.09 10.54 -21.90
N TRP A 392 -14.18 11.46 -22.25
CA TRP A 392 -14.33 12.28 -23.46
C TRP A 392 -14.27 11.48 -24.76
N GLU A 393 -13.46 10.42 -24.83
CA GLU A 393 -13.47 9.47 -25.96
C GLU A 393 -14.88 8.91 -26.16
N ASN A 394 -15.53 8.44 -25.09
CA ASN A 394 -16.89 7.90 -25.17
C ASN A 394 -17.94 8.94 -25.53
N ILE A 395 -17.86 10.16 -24.98
CA ILE A 395 -18.75 11.27 -25.37
C ILE A 395 -18.65 11.55 -26.87
N ARG A 396 -17.42 11.66 -27.40
CA ARG A 396 -17.19 11.90 -28.84
C ARG A 396 -17.68 10.74 -29.71
N ARG A 397 -17.52 9.50 -29.26
CA ARG A 397 -18.03 8.31 -29.98
C ARG A 397 -19.56 8.32 -30.06
N GLN A 398 -20.22 8.57 -28.93
CA GLN A 398 -21.68 8.64 -28.88
C GLN A 398 -22.24 9.78 -29.76
N ALA A 399 -21.59 10.95 -29.78
CA ALA A 399 -21.96 12.05 -30.66
C ALA A 399 -21.88 11.68 -32.16
N LYS A 400 -21.03 10.70 -32.51
CA LYS A 400 -20.91 10.14 -33.87
C LYS A 400 -21.82 8.93 -34.12
N GLY A 401 -22.73 8.60 -33.19
CA GLY A 401 -23.58 7.41 -33.27
C GLY A 401 -22.84 6.08 -33.07
N MET A 402 -21.59 6.11 -32.58
CA MET A 402 -20.79 4.90 -32.34
C MET A 402 -21.00 4.37 -30.91
N PRO A 403 -20.93 3.04 -30.69
CA PRO A 403 -21.03 2.49 -29.36
C PRO A 403 -19.85 2.94 -28.46
N PRO A 404 -20.09 3.14 -27.15
CA PRO A 404 -19.04 3.50 -26.21
C PRO A 404 -18.03 2.35 -26.10
N ARG A 405 -16.75 2.71 -25.97
CA ARG A 405 -15.69 1.77 -25.64
C ARG A 405 -15.82 1.39 -24.17
N ARG A 406 -15.73 0.08 -23.88
CA ARG A 406 -15.76 -0.44 -22.52
C ARG A 406 -14.36 -0.86 -22.11
N TRP A 407 -13.89 -0.30 -21.01
CA TRP A 407 -12.69 -0.77 -20.31
C TRP A 407 -13.11 -1.58 -19.10
N LYS A 408 -12.33 -2.59 -18.77
CA LYS A 408 -12.59 -3.48 -17.65
C LYS A 408 -11.26 -3.87 -17.02
N ALA A 409 -11.19 -3.82 -15.70
CA ALA A 409 -10.03 -4.32 -14.98
C ALA A 409 -9.98 -5.85 -15.00
N GLU A 410 -8.77 -6.39 -15.09
CA GLU A 410 -8.50 -7.82 -15.07
C GLU A 410 -7.91 -8.25 -13.73
N ALA A 411 -7.88 -9.56 -13.47
CA ALA A 411 -7.40 -10.11 -12.20
C ALA A 411 -5.93 -9.74 -11.91
N ASN A 412 -5.09 -9.66 -12.93
CA ASN A 412 -3.68 -9.28 -12.81
C ASN A 412 -3.48 -7.76 -12.64
N HIS A 413 -4.53 -6.93 -12.74
CA HIS A 413 -4.41 -5.50 -12.46
C HIS A 413 -4.18 -5.22 -10.98
N LEU A 414 -4.55 -6.13 -10.07
CA LEU A 414 -4.22 -6.05 -8.65
C LEU A 414 -4.33 -7.44 -8.04
N SER A 415 -3.19 -8.08 -7.80
CA SER A 415 -3.16 -9.45 -7.27
C SER A 415 -2.01 -9.63 -6.30
N CYS A 416 -2.22 -10.49 -5.30
CA CYS A 416 -1.18 -10.90 -4.38
C CYS A 416 -1.50 -12.33 -3.88
N PRO A 417 -0.50 -13.23 -3.78
CA PRO A 417 -0.71 -14.54 -3.20
C PRO A 417 -1.12 -14.47 -1.72
N SER A 418 -1.64 -15.58 -1.20
CA SER A 418 -1.89 -15.72 0.24
C SER A 418 -0.61 -15.44 1.03
N PRO A 419 -0.68 -14.72 2.16
CA PRO A 419 0.44 -14.55 3.07
C PRO A 419 1.07 -15.90 3.45
N GLN A 420 2.40 -15.95 3.48
CA GLN A 420 3.18 -17.12 3.86
C GLN A 420 4.13 -16.75 4.99
N ALA A 421 4.19 -17.60 6.01
CA ALA A 421 5.17 -17.48 7.09
C ALA A 421 6.45 -18.23 6.71
N PHE A 422 7.59 -17.73 7.16
CA PHE A 422 8.83 -18.45 7.10
C PHE A 422 8.84 -19.60 8.10
N ALA A 423 9.49 -20.70 7.74
CA ALA A 423 9.67 -21.86 8.59
C ALA A 423 11.17 -22.15 8.75
N PHE A 424 11.74 -21.83 9.91
CA PHE A 424 13.17 -21.98 10.19
C PHE A 424 13.51 -23.32 10.85
N SER A 425 12.54 -23.98 11.51
CA SER A 425 12.69 -25.32 12.09
C SER A 425 11.37 -26.11 12.03
N PRO A 426 11.39 -27.44 11.85
CA PRO A 426 10.19 -28.29 11.95
C PRO A 426 9.47 -28.18 13.30
N LEU A 427 10.20 -27.80 14.35
CA LEU A 427 9.68 -27.63 15.72
C LEU A 427 9.29 -26.17 16.04
N SER A 428 9.64 -25.19 15.18
CA SER A 428 9.31 -23.77 15.38
C SER A 428 7.98 -23.37 14.75
N VAL A 429 7.07 -24.33 14.51
CA VAL A 429 5.68 -24.04 14.10
C VAL A 429 4.87 -23.52 15.30
N GLN A 430 5.43 -22.62 16.09
CA GLN A 430 4.64 -21.69 16.89
C GLN A 430 4.39 -20.49 16.00
N ARG A 431 3.40 -20.62 15.11
CA ARG A 431 2.89 -19.48 14.35
C ARG A 431 2.52 -18.38 15.33
N THR A 432 2.96 -17.16 15.04
CA THR A 432 2.50 -16.03 15.84
C THR A 432 1.01 -15.84 15.58
N VAL A 433 0.24 -15.46 16.60
CA VAL A 433 -1.22 -15.23 16.50
C VAL A 433 -1.55 -14.30 15.33
N LEU A 434 -0.69 -13.33 15.01
CA LEU A 434 -0.85 -12.38 13.91
C LEU A 434 -0.68 -13.01 12.51
N GLN A 435 0.16 -14.03 12.34
CA GLN A 435 0.28 -14.74 11.05
C GLN A 435 -1.03 -15.44 10.68
N ASP A 436 -1.68 -16.07 11.67
CA ASP A 436 -2.99 -16.71 11.46
C ASP A 436 -4.08 -15.67 11.16
N VAL A 437 -3.97 -14.45 11.70
CA VAL A 437 -4.87 -13.33 11.37
C VAL A 437 -4.73 -12.90 9.90
N TRP A 438 -3.52 -12.76 9.36
CA TRP A 438 -3.34 -12.36 7.96
C TRP A 438 -3.89 -13.39 6.98
N ARG A 439 -3.61 -14.67 7.24
CA ARG A 439 -4.14 -15.75 6.41
C ARG A 439 -5.66 -15.85 6.51
N SER A 440 -6.22 -15.72 7.71
CA SER A 440 -7.67 -15.74 7.92
C SER A 440 -8.36 -14.56 7.23
N SER A 441 -7.77 -13.36 7.33
CA SER A 441 -8.24 -12.16 6.62
C SER A 441 -8.21 -12.36 5.11
N PHE A 442 -7.13 -12.94 4.57
CA PHE A 442 -7.03 -13.26 3.15
C PHE A 442 -8.12 -14.24 2.70
N GLU A 443 -8.35 -15.34 3.45
CA GLU A 443 -9.39 -16.31 3.12
C GLU A 443 -10.80 -15.73 3.22
N GLN A 444 -11.07 -14.93 4.26
CA GLN A 444 -12.34 -14.21 4.40
C GLN A 444 -12.57 -13.24 3.22
N SER A 445 -11.53 -12.54 2.78
CA SER A 445 -11.63 -11.58 1.67
C SER A 445 -12.13 -12.20 0.37
N LYS A 446 -11.89 -13.51 0.13
CA LYS A 446 -12.42 -14.23 -1.03
C LYS A 446 -13.94 -14.29 -1.00
N ARG A 447 -14.54 -14.54 0.17
CA ARG A 447 -16.00 -14.56 0.36
C ARG A 447 -16.57 -13.14 0.26
N GLU A 448 -15.91 -12.17 0.88
CA GLU A 448 -16.28 -10.74 0.78
C GLU A 448 -16.31 -10.25 -0.66
N ALA A 449 -15.29 -10.56 -1.46
CA ALA A 449 -15.21 -10.16 -2.86
C ALA A 449 -16.34 -10.76 -3.70
N ARG A 450 -16.67 -12.04 -3.48
CA ARG A 450 -17.79 -12.71 -4.17
C ARG A 450 -19.15 -12.09 -3.79
N ALA A 451 -19.37 -11.86 -2.49
CA ALA A 451 -20.59 -11.22 -2.01
C ALA A 451 -20.73 -9.79 -2.57
N LEU A 452 -19.63 -9.03 -2.57
CA LEU A 452 -19.58 -7.69 -3.14
C LEU A 452 -19.94 -7.69 -4.61
N GLN A 453 -19.33 -8.58 -5.40
CA GLN A 453 -19.62 -8.70 -6.83
C GLN A 453 -21.10 -8.96 -7.08
N GLN A 454 -21.68 -9.97 -6.42
CA GLN A 454 -23.08 -10.32 -6.55
C GLN A 454 -24.02 -9.16 -6.19
N LEU A 455 -23.68 -8.38 -5.16
CA LEU A 455 -24.50 -7.25 -4.73
C LEU A 455 -24.39 -6.05 -5.67
N VAL A 456 -23.19 -5.75 -6.16
CA VAL A 456 -22.97 -4.67 -7.14
C VAL A 456 -23.64 -5.00 -8.48
N GLU A 457 -23.61 -6.25 -8.92
CA GLU A 457 -24.25 -6.70 -10.17
C GLU A 457 -25.78 -6.63 -10.13
N ARG A 458 -26.41 -6.73 -8.95
CA ARG A 458 -27.85 -6.44 -8.78
C ARG A 458 -28.19 -4.98 -9.03
N ASN A 459 -27.18 -4.11 -9.04
CA ASN A 459 -27.28 -2.69 -9.33
C ASN A 459 -28.32 -1.94 -8.48
N ARG A 460 -28.39 -2.28 -7.18
CA ARG A 460 -29.28 -1.63 -6.20
C ARG A 460 -28.53 -1.46 -4.88
N ASN A 461 -28.98 -0.50 -4.08
CA ASN A 461 -28.45 -0.34 -2.73
C ASN A 461 -28.67 -1.60 -1.89
N PHE A 462 -27.71 -1.91 -1.04
CA PHE A 462 -27.75 -3.03 -0.11
C PHE A 462 -27.26 -2.60 1.27
N THR A 463 -27.75 -3.28 2.30
CA THR A 463 -27.38 -3.04 3.69
C THR A 463 -26.13 -3.83 4.07
N ALA A 464 -25.47 -3.41 5.15
CA ALA A 464 -24.38 -4.19 5.75
C ALA A 464 -24.84 -5.61 6.15
N LEU A 465 -26.08 -5.75 6.62
CA LEU A 465 -26.67 -7.04 6.98
C LEU A 465 -26.79 -7.96 5.76
N GLU A 466 -27.28 -7.46 4.63
CA GLU A 466 -27.34 -8.24 3.38
C GLU A 466 -25.96 -8.69 2.91
N PHE A 467 -24.96 -7.79 3.00
CA PHE A 467 -23.57 -8.12 2.68
C PHE A 467 -23.04 -9.25 3.55
N TRP A 468 -23.07 -9.10 4.87
CA TRP A 468 -22.52 -10.11 5.79
C TRP A 468 -23.31 -11.42 5.75
N THR A 469 -24.62 -11.37 5.52
CA THR A 469 -25.44 -12.58 5.29
C THR A 469 -24.94 -13.36 4.08
N LEU A 470 -24.54 -12.69 2.99
CA LEU A 470 -23.97 -13.36 1.82
C LEU A 470 -22.54 -13.85 2.07
N VAL A 471 -21.73 -13.12 2.83
CA VAL A 471 -20.36 -13.53 3.16
C VAL A 471 -20.32 -14.81 3.98
N PHE A 472 -21.28 -15.00 4.89
CA PHE A 472 -21.36 -16.16 5.79
C PHE A 472 -22.46 -17.16 5.38
N ARG A 473 -22.94 -17.10 4.13
CA ARG A 473 -24.06 -17.92 3.68
C ARG A 473 -23.74 -19.41 3.63
N ASP A 474 -22.48 -19.80 3.48
CA ASP A 474 -22.01 -21.18 3.44
C ASP A 474 -20.62 -21.32 4.12
#